data_AF-A0A9X1PP28-F1
#
_entry.id   AF-A0A9X1PP28-F1
#
_cell.length_a   1.000
_cell.length_b   1.000
_cell.length_c   1.000
_cell.angle_alpha   90.00
_cell.angle_beta   90.00
_cell.angle_gamma   90.00
#
_symmetry.space_group_name_H-M   'P 1'
#
loop_
_entity.id
_entity.type
_entity.pdbx_description
1 polymer ?
#
loop_
_entity_poly.entity_id
_entity_poly.type
_entity_poly.pdbx_seq_one_letter_code
_entity_poly.pdbx_strand_id
1 'polypeptide(L)'
;MIDRSFLTKLMSGDEKLVSHFISIFETQVPAQVSLLAGLCENKDWEELSSAFHSLKTQFNYVLMNEFAEQMREMEESVDNGETAFIAVRIADFTRKFDYFWQTEFTEKRAL
;
A
#
# COMPACT_ATOMS: atom_id res chain seq x y z
N MET A 1 8.02 10.96 -6.95
CA MET A 1 9.23 10.32 -6.37
C MET A 1 8.88 10.04 -4.93
N ILE A 2 9.12 8.83 -4.42
CA ILE A 2 8.77 8.53 -3.03
C ILE A 2 9.59 9.42 -2.07
N ASP A 3 8.88 10.05 -1.12
CA ASP A 3 9.53 10.77 -0.02
C ASP A 3 9.97 9.79 1.06
N ARG A 4 11.29 9.71 1.25
CA ARG A 4 11.94 8.81 2.21
C ARG A 4 12.40 9.52 3.46
N SER A 5 12.11 10.81 3.62
CA SER A 5 12.62 11.63 4.72
C SER A 5 12.23 11.07 6.09
N PHE A 6 11.01 10.53 6.21
CA PHE A 6 10.56 9.84 7.41
C PHE A 6 11.34 8.55 7.65
N LEU A 7 11.47 7.71 6.63
CA LEU A 7 12.23 6.46 6.69
C LEU A 7 13.71 6.69 7.04
N THR A 8 14.36 7.70 6.45
CA THR A 8 15.75 8.07 6.76
C THR A 8 15.90 8.48 8.22
N LYS A 9 14.95 9.26 8.77
CA LYS A 9 14.95 9.60 10.20
C LYS A 9 14.75 8.37 11.07
N LEU A 10 13.83 7.49 10.70
CA LEU A 10 13.55 6.25 11.42
C LEU A 10 14.78 5.33 11.49
N MET A 11 15.56 5.28 10.42
CA MET A 11 16.77 4.47 10.31
C MET A 11 18.04 5.21 10.78
N SER A 12 17.90 6.31 11.52
CA SER A 12 19.03 7.10 12.02
C SER A 12 20.03 7.55 10.95
N GLY A 13 19.57 7.74 9.71
CA GLY A 13 20.41 8.11 8.57
C GLY A 13 21.19 6.96 7.92
N ASP A 14 20.92 5.70 8.27
CA ASP A 14 21.57 4.55 7.61
C ASP A 14 21.00 4.33 6.20
N GLU A 15 21.68 4.89 5.20
CA GLU A 15 21.30 4.80 3.79
C GLU A 15 21.24 3.36 3.24
N LYS A 16 22.02 2.41 3.80
CA LYS A 16 21.94 1.00 3.38
C LYS A 16 20.65 0.38 3.85
N LEU A 17 20.27 0.65 5.09
CA LEU A 17 19.02 0.16 5.67
C LEU A 17 17.80 0.79 5.00
N VAL A 18 17.84 2.10 4.72
CA VAL A 18 16.82 2.80 3.93
C VAL A 18 16.68 2.16 2.55
N SER A 19 17.78 1.95 1.84
CA SER A 19 17.76 1.35 0.49
C SER A 19 17.22 -0.08 0.51
N HIS A 20 17.57 -0.88 1.52
CA HIS A 20 17.05 -2.23 1.69
C HIS A 20 15.53 -2.21 1.94
N PHE A 21 15.06 -1.32 2.81
CA PHE A 21 13.64 -1.17 3.10
C PHE A 21 12.85 -0.74 1.86
N ILE A 22 13.37 0.19 1.07
CA ILE A 22 12.74 0.61 -0.19
C ILE A 22 12.70 -0.54 -1.20
N SER A 23 13.76 -1.33 -1.32
CA SER A 23 13.74 -2.51 -2.20
C SER A 23 12.67 -3.53 -1.80
N ILE A 24 12.47 -3.73 -0.49
CA ILE A 24 11.40 -4.59 0.03
C ILE A 24 10.05 -3.98 -0.30
N PHE A 25 9.87 -2.68 -0.03
CA PHE A 25 8.64 -1.94 -0.32
C PHE A 25 8.26 -2.05 -1.81
N GLU A 26 9.22 -1.84 -2.71
CA GLU A 26 9.02 -1.94 -4.16
C GLU A 26 8.55 -3.33 -4.63
N THR A 27 8.84 -4.38 -3.85
CA THR A 27 8.48 -5.75 -4.19
C THR A 27 7.18 -6.18 -3.50
N GLN A 28 7.05 -5.88 -2.21
CA GLN A 28 5.97 -6.39 -1.38
C GLN A 28 4.66 -5.63 -1.58
N VAL A 29 4.71 -4.30 -1.74
CA VAL A 29 3.49 -3.49 -1.85
C VAL A 29 2.67 -3.87 -3.09
N PRO A 30 3.23 -3.94 -4.31
CA PRO A 30 2.44 -4.34 -5.48
C PRO A 30 1.88 -5.75 -5.35
N ALA A 31 2.65 -6.67 -4.76
CA ALA A 31 2.19 -8.03 -4.51
C ALA A 31 0.99 -8.06 -3.55
N GLN A 32 1.05 -7.34 -2.44
CA GLN A 32 -0.07 -7.23 -1.49
C GLN A 32 -1.30 -6.58 -2.12
N VAL A 33 -1.13 -5.50 -2.89
CA VAL A 33 -2.23 -4.83 -3.59
C VAL A 33 -2.94 -5.81 -4.54
N SER A 34 -2.18 -6.64 -5.26
CA SER A 34 -2.75 -7.62 -6.20
C SER A 34 -3.61 -8.71 -5.52
N LEU A 35 -3.45 -8.93 -4.22
CA LEU A 35 -4.20 -9.94 -3.46
C LEU A 35 -5.55 -9.42 -2.95
N LEU A 36 -5.73 -8.11 -2.81
CA LEU A 36 -6.90 -7.50 -2.16
C LEU A 36 -8.23 -7.93 -2.81
N ALA A 37 -8.27 -7.97 -4.14
CA ALA A 37 -9.47 -8.38 -4.87
C ALA A 37 -9.84 -9.84 -4.55
N GLY A 38 -8.85 -10.75 -4.54
CA GLY A 38 -9.08 -12.16 -4.23
C GLY A 38 -9.56 -12.38 -2.79
N LEU A 39 -8.97 -11.70 -1.81
CA LEU A 39 -9.42 -11.75 -0.41
C LEU A 39 -10.87 -11.26 -0.27
N CYS A 40 -11.22 -10.18 -0.96
CA CYS A 40 -12.58 -9.66 -0.99
C CYS A 40 -13.57 -10.62 -1.66
N GLU A 41 -13.22 -11.20 -2.81
CA GLU A 41 -14.06 -12.16 -3.55
C GLU A 41 -14.34 -13.42 -2.73
N ASN A 42 -13.32 -13.90 -2.00
CA ASN A 42 -13.43 -15.06 -1.10
C ASN A 42 -14.13 -14.74 0.22
N LYS A 43 -14.37 -13.45 0.53
CA LYS A 43 -14.92 -12.97 1.80
C LYS A 43 -14.02 -13.27 3.00
N ASP A 44 -12.72 -13.31 2.78
CA ASP A 44 -11.69 -13.50 3.80
C ASP A 44 -11.46 -12.18 4.56
N TRP A 45 -12.46 -11.73 5.30
CA TRP A 45 -12.49 -10.38 5.87
C TRP A 45 -11.38 -10.10 6.89
N GLU A 46 -11.01 -11.09 7.70
CA GLU A 46 -9.91 -10.97 8.67
C GLU A 46 -8.56 -10.77 7.97
N GLU A 47 -8.30 -11.55 6.92
CA GLU A 47 -7.10 -11.42 6.11
C GLU A 47 -7.10 -10.13 5.29
N LEU A 48 -8.26 -9.71 4.77
CA LEU A 48 -8.40 -8.45 4.06
C LEU A 48 -8.12 -7.23 4.97
N SER A 49 -8.65 -7.23 6.19
CA SER A 49 -8.37 -6.20 7.20
C SER A 49 -6.87 -6.18 7.55
N SER A 50 -6.27 -7.36 7.79
CA SER A 50 -4.83 -7.49 8.04
C SER A 50 -3.98 -6.96 6.88
N ALA A 51 -4.39 -7.21 5.64
CA ALA A 51 -3.73 -6.69 4.45
C ALA A 51 -3.82 -5.16 4.37
N PHE A 52 -5.00 -4.58 4.63
CA PHE A 52 -5.16 -3.12 4.69
C PHE A 52 -4.28 -2.50 5.78
N HIS A 53 -4.24 -3.09 6.97
CA HIS A 53 -3.38 -2.63 8.06
C HIS A 53 -1.89 -2.63 7.69
N SER A 54 -1.43 -3.70 7.04
CA SER A 54 -0.05 -3.84 6.58
C SER A 54 0.30 -2.77 5.55
N LEU A 55 -0.54 -2.62 4.52
CA LEU A 55 -0.37 -1.63 3.46
C LEU A 55 -0.39 -0.20 4.00
N LYS A 56 -1.32 0.12 4.91
CA LYS A 56 -1.39 1.42 5.61
C LYS A 56 -0.06 1.76 6.26
N THR A 57 0.51 0.81 7.00
CA THR A 57 1.77 0.99 7.72
C THR A 57 2.93 1.21 6.74
N GLN A 58 2.99 0.41 5.67
CA GLN A 58 4.00 0.54 4.62
C GLN A 58 3.93 1.90 3.92
N PHE A 59 2.74 2.37 3.55
CA PHE A 59 2.55 3.69 2.92
C PHE A 59 2.95 4.84 3.85
N ASN A 60 2.69 4.74 5.15
CA ASN A 60 3.11 5.75 6.12
C ASN A 60 4.63 5.86 6.22
N TYR A 61 5.39 4.76 6.09
CA TYR A 61 6.85 4.82 6.13
C TYR A 61 7.46 5.66 5.01
N VAL A 62 6.74 5.80 3.90
CA VAL A 62 7.17 6.50 2.69
C VAL A 62 6.30 7.73 2.38
N LEU A 63 5.56 8.22 3.38
CA LEU A 63 4.73 9.42 3.32
C LEU A 63 3.69 9.42 2.18
N MET A 64 3.23 8.24 1.78
CA MET A 64 2.14 8.05 0.81
C MET A 64 0.77 8.20 1.51
N ASN A 65 0.55 9.35 2.14
CA ASN A 65 -0.55 9.58 3.08
C ASN A 65 -1.94 9.34 2.46
N GLU A 66 -2.15 9.70 1.19
CA GLU A 66 -3.44 9.47 0.51
C GLU A 66 -3.75 7.97 0.37
N PHE A 67 -2.75 7.15 0.06
CA PHE A 67 -2.93 5.70 -0.02
C PHE A 67 -3.06 5.07 1.36
N ALA A 68 -2.30 5.55 2.35
CA ALA A 68 -2.44 5.10 3.74
C ALA A 68 -3.85 5.37 4.27
N GLU A 69 -4.43 6.53 3.96
CA GLU A 69 -5.78 6.90 4.38
C GLU A 69 -6.84 6.01 3.71
N GLN A 70 -6.71 5.74 2.42
CA GLN A 70 -7.61 4.79 1.74
C GLN A 70 -7.57 3.39 2.37
N MET A 71 -6.39 2.92 2.80
CA MET A 71 -6.28 1.64 3.52
C MET A 71 -6.98 1.72 4.87
N ARG A 72 -6.76 2.79 5.66
CA ARG A 72 -7.41 3.01 6.96
C ARG A 72 -8.93 2.96 6.86
N GLU A 73 -9.49 3.72 5.91
CA GLU A 73 -10.94 3.77 5.75
C GLU A 73 -11.53 2.44 5.25
N MET A 74 -10.77 1.62 4.51
CA MET A 74 -11.22 0.31 4.06
C MET A 74 -11.11 -0.75 5.16
N GLU A 75 -10.04 -0.72 5.96
CA GLU A 75 -9.86 -1.49 7.19
C GLU A 75 -11.03 -1.25 8.15
N GLU A 76 -11.33 0.02 8.46
CA GLU A 76 -12.45 0.39 9.34
C GLU A 76 -13.80 -0.10 8.81
N SER A 77 -14.06 0.02 7.50
CA SER A 77 -15.30 -0.52 6.92
C SER A 77 -15.39 -2.03 7.07
N VAL A 78 -14.30 -2.77 6.83
CA VAL A 78 -14.30 -4.24 6.98
C VAL A 78 -14.49 -4.64 8.44
N ASP A 79 -13.78 -4.00 9.38
CA ASP A 79 -13.88 -4.28 10.82
C ASP A 79 -15.28 -4.01 11.38
N ASN A 80 -15.98 -3.01 10.83
CA ASN A 80 -17.35 -2.68 11.20
C ASN A 80 -18.41 -3.51 10.45
N GLY A 81 -18.01 -4.40 9.53
CA GLY A 81 -18.91 -5.22 8.72
C GLY A 81 -19.57 -4.48 7.55
N GLU A 82 -19.14 -3.25 7.24
CA GLU A 82 -19.64 -2.39 6.17
C GLU A 82 -19.04 -2.76 4.79
N THR A 83 -19.27 -4.00 4.37
CA THR A 83 -18.60 -4.59 3.19
C THR A 83 -19.30 -4.32 1.85
N ALA A 84 -20.46 -3.65 1.85
CA ALA A 84 -21.31 -3.51 0.66
C ALA A 84 -20.62 -2.86 -0.56
N PHE A 85 -19.66 -1.95 -0.31
CA PHE A 85 -18.94 -1.23 -1.36
C PHE A 85 -17.44 -1.53 -1.38
N ILE A 86 -16.96 -2.50 -0.59
CA ILE A 86 -15.52 -2.74 -0.43
C ILE A 86 -14.86 -3.15 -1.74
N ALA A 87 -15.54 -3.98 -2.55
CA ALA A 87 -15.05 -4.38 -3.87
C ALA A 87 -14.85 -3.20 -4.83
N VAL A 88 -15.77 -2.24 -4.83
CA VAL A 88 -15.67 -1.03 -5.68
C VAL A 88 -14.49 -0.17 -5.22
N ARG A 89 -14.33 0.00 -3.90
CA ARG A 89 -13.23 0.77 -3.31
C ARG A 89 -11.87 0.13 -3.61
N ILE A 90 -11.75 -1.20 -3.51
CA ILE A 90 -10.54 -1.94 -3.89
C ILE A 90 -10.23 -1.75 -5.37
N ALA A 91 -11.21 -1.83 -6.26
CA ALA A 91 -11.01 -1.66 -7.70
C ALA A 91 -10.54 -0.24 -8.06
N ASP A 92 -11.13 0.79 -7.44
CA ASP A 92 -10.73 2.18 -7.65
C ASP A 92 -9.34 2.47 -7.08
N PHE A 93 -9.05 1.97 -5.87
CA PHE A 93 -7.72 2.06 -5.27
C PHE A 93 -6.67 1.39 -6.16
N THR A 94 -6.91 0.16 -6.61
CA THR A 94 -5.96 -0.60 -7.44
C THR A 94 -5.63 0.15 -8.72
N ARG A 95 -6.65 0.71 -9.40
CA ARG A 95 -6.44 1.53 -10.61
C ARG A 95 -5.57 2.75 -10.36
N LYS A 96 -5.81 3.47 -9.25
CA LYS A 96 -4.99 4.63 -8.86
C LYS A 96 -3.57 4.22 -8.51
N PHE A 97 -3.42 3.14 -7.75
CA PHE A 97 -2.14 2.58 -7.36
C PHE A 97 -1.32 2.18 -8.58
N ASP A 98 -1.89 1.44 -9.52
CA ASP A 98 -1.21 0.99 -10.74
C ASP A 98 -0.71 2.17 -11.58
N TYR A 99 -1.55 3.20 -11.77
CA TYR A 99 -1.15 4.41 -12.48
C TYR A 99 0.01 5.13 -11.77
N PHE A 100 -0.08 5.31 -10.46
CA PHE A 100 1.00 5.89 -9.67
C PHE A 100 2.28 5.05 -9.77
N TRP A 101 2.16 3.73 -9.68
CA TRP A 101 3.29 2.83 -9.66
C TRP A 101 4.04 2.81 -10.99
N GLN A 102 3.31 2.80 -12.10
CA GLN A 102 3.90 2.87 -13.45
C GLN A 102 4.66 4.18 -13.67
N THR A 103 4.07 5.31 -13.28
CA THR A 103 4.66 6.64 -13.47
C THR A 103 5.87 6.89 -12.56
N GLU A 104 5.86 6.37 -11.34
CA GLU A 104 6.93 6.64 -10.37
C GLU A 104 8.06 5.61 -10.35
N PHE A 105 7.79 4.34 -10.66
CA PHE A 105 8.78 3.26 -10.56
C PHE A 105 9.16 2.62 -11.90
N THR A 106 8.24 2.58 -12.86
CA THR A 106 8.47 1.84 -14.11
C THR A 106 9.04 2.75 -15.20
N GLU A 107 8.47 3.93 -15.42
CA GLU A 107 8.96 4.86 -16.45
C GLU A 107 10.32 5.49 -16.10
N LYS A 108 10.66 5.62 -14.81
CA LYS A 108 11.97 6.14 -14.37
C LYS A 108 13.14 5.18 -14.53
N ARG A 109 12.91 3.91 -14.85
CA ARG A 109 13.97 2.94 -15.16
C ARG A 109 14.30 2.86 -16.66
N ALA A 110 13.56 3.57 -17.52
CA ALA A 110 13.72 3.56 -18.98
C ALA A 110 14.53 4.76 -19.52
N LEU A 111 15.10 5.60 -18.65
CA LEU A 111 15.96 6.74 -18.99
C LEU A 111 17.34 6.62 -18.34
#